data_AF-A0A2E0V4U5-F1
#
_entry.id   AF-A0A2E0V4U5-F1
#
_cell.length_a   1.000
_cell.length_b   1.000
_cell.length_c   1.000
_cell.angle_alpha   90.00
_cell.angle_beta   90.00
_cell.angle_gamma   90.00
#
_symmetry.space_group_name_H-M   'P 1'
#
loop_
_entity.id
_entity.type
_entity.pdbx_description
1 polymer ?
#
loop_
_entity_poly.entity_id
_entity_poly.type
_entity_poly.pdbx_seq_one_letter_code
_entity_poly.pdbx_strand_id
1 'polypeptide(L)'
;MHFLAETLVELLGIPENYAEHGGSVDHLIDVVHWFMLALFVGWTGFFLLACWKFWQRRSPKASYHGVQNHVTTHLEIGVAIFEAVLLLGFAFPLWAERTDRFEDIQVQDPVRVRV
;
A
#
# COMPACT_ATOMS: atom_id res chain seq x y z
N MET A 1 -1.45 25.21 -9.93
CA MET A 1 -1.76 23.77 -9.80
C MET A 1 -0.46 22.98 -9.60
N HIS A 2 0.40 23.41 -8.67
CA HIS A 2 1.73 22.78 -8.42
C HIS A 2 1.65 21.64 -7.39
N PHE A 3 0.56 21.59 -6.62
CA PHE A 3 0.29 20.57 -5.60
C PHE A 3 -0.10 19.20 -6.18
N LEU A 4 -0.29 19.12 -7.50
CA LEU A 4 -0.56 17.87 -8.24
C LEU A 4 0.65 17.44 -9.08
N ALA A 5 1.73 18.24 -9.11
CA ALA A 5 2.93 17.94 -9.88
C ALA A 5 3.96 17.16 -9.05
N GLU A 6 4.04 17.46 -7.74
CA GLU A 6 4.77 16.64 -6.77
C GLU A 6 3.91 15.43 -6.42
N THR A 7 4.46 14.23 -6.59
CA THR A 7 3.85 12.99 -6.12
C THR A 7 3.74 13.02 -4.59
N LEU A 8 2.77 12.31 -4.01
CA LEU A 8 2.61 12.24 -2.55
C LEU A 8 3.91 11.72 -1.88
N VAL A 9 4.65 10.93 -2.64
CA VAL A 9 5.90 10.29 -2.26
C VAL A 9 7.09 11.26 -2.22
N GLU A 10 7.19 12.21 -3.16
CA GLU A 10 8.18 13.30 -3.11
C GLU A 10 7.93 14.22 -1.91
N LEU A 11 6.67 14.51 -1.60
CA LEU A 11 6.30 15.27 -0.38
C LEU A 11 6.72 14.53 0.90
N LEU A 12 6.65 13.20 0.90
CA LEU A 12 7.09 12.35 2.02
C LEU A 12 8.62 12.19 2.10
N GLY A 13 9.37 12.78 1.17
CA GLY A 13 10.83 12.89 1.21
C GLY A 13 11.59 11.88 0.35
N ILE A 14 10.93 11.24 -0.62
CA ILE A 14 11.65 10.47 -1.64
C ILE A 14 12.39 11.43 -2.58
N PRO A 15 13.70 11.22 -2.83
CA PRO A 15 14.46 12.05 -3.76
C PRO A 15 14.00 11.81 -5.21
N GLU A 16 14.19 12.81 -6.06
CA GLU A 16 13.97 12.70 -7.49
C GLU A 16 14.75 11.51 -8.08
N ASN A 17 14.14 10.82 -9.03
CA ASN A 17 14.72 9.65 -9.64
C ASN A 17 15.77 10.01 -10.71
N TYR A 18 16.99 9.52 -10.52
CA TYR A 18 18.12 9.69 -11.43
C TYR A 18 18.50 8.41 -12.20
N ALA A 19 17.70 7.35 -12.11
CA ALA A 19 17.90 6.08 -12.79
C ALA A 19 16.99 5.94 -14.01
N GLU A 20 17.56 5.51 -15.14
CA GLU A 20 16.83 5.27 -16.40
C GLU A 20 15.62 4.35 -16.22
N HIS A 21 15.71 3.39 -15.30
CA HIS A 21 14.69 2.37 -15.03
C HIS A 21 13.90 2.61 -13.73
N GLY A 22 14.08 3.75 -13.05
CA GLY A 22 13.41 4.02 -11.78
C GLY A 22 11.94 4.43 -11.92
N GLY A 23 11.53 4.97 -13.08
CA GLY A 23 10.20 5.58 -13.21
C GLY A 23 9.03 4.61 -13.02
N SER A 24 9.20 3.34 -13.38
CA SER A 24 8.18 2.31 -13.13
C SER A 24 8.03 1.96 -11.64
N VAL A 25 9.14 2.03 -10.90
CA VAL A 25 9.17 1.81 -9.45
C VAL A 25 8.51 3.01 -8.75
N ASP A 26 8.87 4.23 -9.14
CA ASP A 26 8.29 5.45 -8.56
C ASP A 26 6.77 5.49 -8.73
N HIS A 27 6.28 5.15 -9.92
CA HIS A 27 4.84 5.08 -10.18
C HIS A 27 4.15 4.00 -9.33
N LEU A 28 4.76 2.82 -9.16
CA LEU A 28 4.21 1.79 -8.27
C LEU A 28 4.16 2.27 -6.82
N ILE A 29 5.23 2.91 -6.35
CA ILE A 29 5.33 3.46 -5.00
C ILE A 29 4.25 4.53 -4.79
N ASP A 30 4.04 5.44 -5.73
CA ASP A 30 3.01 6.49 -5.64
C ASP A 30 1.60 5.90 -5.55
N VAL A 31 1.26 4.93 -6.41
CA VAL A 31 -0.04 4.25 -6.36
C VAL A 31 -0.26 3.56 -5.00
N VAL A 32 0.74 2.86 -4.48
CA VAL A 32 0.65 2.17 -3.18
C VAL A 32 0.46 3.17 -2.05
N HIS A 33 1.18 4.30 -2.05
CA HIS A 33 1.04 5.31 -1.00
C HIS A 33 -0.32 6.00 -1.02
N TRP A 34 -0.87 6.28 -2.21
CA TRP A 34 -2.24 6.76 -2.34
C TRP A 34 -3.26 5.75 -1.81
N PHE A 35 -3.06 4.46 -2.09
CA PHE A 35 -3.90 3.40 -1.54
C PHE A 35 -3.81 3.34 0.00
N MET A 36 -2.60 3.41 0.56
CA MET A 36 -2.38 3.46 2.01
C MET A 36 -3.06 4.68 2.65
N LEU A 37 -2.96 5.86 2.02
CA LEU A 37 -3.63 7.07 2.51
C LEU A 37 -5.15 6.90 2.50
N ALA A 38 -5.72 6.35 1.43
CA ALA A 38 -7.16 6.11 1.33
C ALA A 38 -7.66 5.15 2.42
N LEU A 39 -6.94 4.04 2.65
CA LEU A 39 -7.23 3.12 3.75
C LEU A 39 -7.09 3.82 5.10
N PHE A 40 -5.99 4.54 5.33
CA PHE A 40 -5.76 5.24 6.59
C PHE A 40 -6.88 6.22 6.93
N VAL A 41 -7.30 7.05 5.98
CA VAL A 41 -8.40 8.02 6.16
C VAL A 41 -9.73 7.29 6.34
N GLY A 42 -10.03 6.27 5.53
CA GLY A 42 -11.26 5.49 5.64
C GLY A 42 -11.41 4.80 7.00
N TRP A 43 -10.38 4.07 7.43
CA TRP A 43 -10.36 3.36 8.70
C TRP A 43 -10.33 4.31 9.90
N THR A 44 -9.51 5.36 9.86
CA THR A 44 -9.46 6.36 10.93
C THR A 44 -10.80 7.08 11.05
N GLY A 45 -11.41 7.46 9.93
CA GLY A 45 -12.74 8.07 9.90
C GLY A 45 -13.79 7.14 10.53
N PHE A 46 -13.84 5.89 10.11
CA PHE A 46 -14.74 4.88 10.71
C PHE A 46 -14.50 4.71 12.21
N PHE A 47 -13.24 4.60 12.62
CA PHE A 47 -12.86 4.43 14.02
C PHE A 47 -13.29 5.63 14.88
N LEU A 48 -13.00 6.85 14.44
CA LEU A 48 -13.40 8.06 15.15
C LEU A 48 -14.93 8.19 15.22
N LEU A 49 -15.64 7.85 14.14
CA LEU A 49 -17.10 7.80 14.14
C LEU A 49 -17.64 6.77 15.13
N ALA A 50 -17.03 5.58 15.19
CA ALA A 50 -17.40 4.54 16.15
C ALA A 50 -17.17 5.00 17.60
N CYS A 51 -16.00 5.57 17.91
CA CYS A 51 -15.69 6.13 19.21
C CYS A 51 -16.68 7.23 19.61
N TRP A 52 -17.00 8.14 18.70
CA TRP A 52 -17.93 9.24 18.97
C TRP A 52 -19.38 8.74 19.17
N LYS A 53 -19.84 7.83 18.31
CA LYS A 53 -21.21 7.26 18.37
C LYS A 53 -21.43 6.39 19.60
N PHE A 54 -20.45 5.55 19.93
CA PHE A 54 -20.51 4.60 21.04
C PHE A 54 -19.81 5.08 22.30
N TRP A 55 -19.50 6.37 22.39
CA TRP A 55 -19.03 6.97 23.64
C TRP A 55 -20.08 6.73 24.73
N GLN A 56 -19.66 6.22 25.89
CA GLN A 56 -20.48 6.00 27.10
C GLN A 56 -21.47 7.14 27.41
N ARG A 57 -21.10 8.41 27.18
CA ARG A 57 -22.00 9.56 27.39
C ARG A 57 -23.21 9.57 26.45
N ARG A 58 -23.06 9.05 25.23
CA ARG A 58 -24.07 9.08 24.16
C ARG A 58 -24.81 7.74 24.02
N SER A 59 -24.12 6.63 24.28
CA SER A 59 -24.67 5.27 24.20
C SER A 59 -24.36 4.48 25.49
N PRO A 60 -25.11 4.71 26.58
CA PRO A 60 -24.83 4.10 27.89
C PRO A 60 -25.17 2.61 28.00
N LYS A 61 -25.97 2.05 27.08
CA LYS A 61 -26.27 0.61 27.01
C LYS A 61 -25.60 0.02 25.78
N ALA A 62 -24.75 -0.99 25.98
CA ALA A 62 -24.10 -1.71 24.89
C ALA A 62 -25.10 -2.60 24.13
N SER A 63 -24.96 -2.67 22.81
CA SER A 63 -25.68 -3.65 21.99
C SER A 63 -24.85 -4.93 21.90
N TYR A 64 -25.43 -6.06 22.32
CA TYR A 64 -24.77 -7.37 22.27
C TYR A 64 -25.09 -8.15 20.99
N HIS A 65 -26.00 -7.66 20.16
CA HIS A 65 -26.45 -8.36 18.94
C HIS A 65 -25.52 -8.15 17.73
N GLY A 66 -24.50 -7.30 17.85
CA GLY A 66 -23.46 -7.10 16.82
C GLY A 66 -23.97 -6.60 15.46
N VAL A 67 -23.09 -6.59 14.46
CA VAL A 67 -23.47 -6.36 13.06
C VAL A 67 -23.96 -7.68 12.49
N GLN A 68 -25.23 -7.72 12.07
CA GLN A 68 -25.86 -8.93 11.52
C GLN A 68 -25.75 -9.05 9.99
N ASN A 69 -25.17 -8.04 9.32
CA ASN A 69 -25.06 -8.01 7.88
C ASN A 69 -23.63 -8.35 7.42
N HIS A 70 -23.51 -8.97 6.23
CA HIS A 70 -22.24 -9.38 5.63
C HIS A 70 -21.45 -8.23 4.99
N VAL A 71 -21.82 -6.97 5.20
CA VAL A 71 -21.12 -5.81 4.61
C VAL A 71 -19.64 -5.80 4.96
N THR A 72 -19.28 -6.16 6.21
CA THR A 72 -17.88 -6.27 6.66
C THR A 72 -17.12 -7.31 5.83
N THR A 73 -17.71 -8.48 5.62
CA THR A 73 -17.08 -9.57 4.87
C THR A 73 -16.86 -9.19 3.40
N HIS A 74 -17.80 -8.49 2.77
CA HIS A 74 -17.62 -8.05 1.38
C HIS A 74 -16.53 -6.97 1.26
N LEU A 75 -16.45 -6.04 2.21
CA LEU A 75 -15.38 -5.04 2.26
C LEU A 75 -14.01 -5.69 2.46
N GLU A 76 -13.91 -6.65 3.38
CA GLU A 76 -12.68 -7.39 3.65
C GLU A 76 -12.20 -8.15 2.41
N ILE A 77 -13.09 -8.92 1.77
CA ILE A 77 -12.75 -9.67 0.55
C ILE A 77 -12.36 -8.71 -0.58
N GLY A 78 -13.05 -7.57 -0.72
CA GLY A 78 -12.73 -6.56 -1.72
C GLY A 78 -11.30 -6.01 -1.55
N VAL A 79 -10.92 -5.65 -0.32
CA VAL A 79 -9.57 -5.17 -0.01
C VAL A 79 -8.54 -6.28 -0.26
N ALA A 80 -8.81 -7.51 0.18
CA ALA A 80 -7.90 -8.64 0.00
C ALA A 80 -7.64 -8.97 -1.48
N ILE A 81 -8.67 -8.91 -2.33
CA ILE A 81 -8.52 -9.10 -3.78
C ILE A 81 -7.67 -7.97 -4.38
N PHE A 82 -7.92 -6.72 -3.97
CA PHE A 82 -7.16 -5.57 -4.47
C PHE A 82 -5.68 -5.68 -4.11
N GLU A 83 -5.36 -6.05 -2.86
CA GLU A 83 -3.98 -6.30 -2.43
C GLU A 83 -3.34 -7.47 -3.16
N ALA A 84 -4.07 -8.56 -3.38
CA ALA A 84 -3.57 -9.69 -4.16
C ALA A 84 -3.20 -9.27 -5.59
N VAL A 85 -4.00 -8.42 -6.24
CA VAL A 85 -3.69 -7.88 -7.57
C VAL A 85 -2.45 -7.00 -7.53
N LEU A 86 -2.31 -6.11 -6.54
CA LEU A 86 -1.11 -5.27 -6.41
C LEU A 86 0.15 -6.11 -6.18
N LEU A 87 0.10 -7.09 -5.28
CA LEU A 87 1.25 -7.91 -4.95
C LEU A 87 1.59 -8.91 -6.07
N LEU A 88 0.63 -9.75 -6.45
CA LEU A 88 0.83 -10.82 -7.43
C LEU A 88 0.94 -10.29 -8.86
N GLY A 89 0.17 -9.26 -9.20
CA GLY A 89 0.09 -8.72 -10.55
C GLY A 89 1.17 -7.68 -10.88
N PHE A 90 1.67 -6.93 -9.89
CA PHE A 90 2.63 -5.85 -10.14
C PHE A 90 3.92 -6.00 -9.33
N ALA A 91 3.84 -6.19 -8.01
CA ALA A 91 5.03 -6.19 -7.16
C ALA A 91 5.96 -7.37 -7.46
N PHE A 92 5.43 -8.60 -7.56
CA PHE A 92 6.23 -9.79 -7.85
C PHE A 92 6.89 -9.75 -9.24
N PRO A 93 6.18 -9.40 -10.33
CA PRO A 93 6.81 -9.25 -11.64
C PRO A 93 7.90 -8.16 -11.66
N LEU A 94 7.64 -7.00 -11.06
CA LEU A 94 8.61 -5.90 -11.04
C LEU A 94 9.85 -6.26 -10.23
N TRP A 95 9.69 -6.98 -9.11
CA TRP A 95 10.82 -7.52 -8.35
C TRP A 95 11.63 -8.53 -9.17
N ALA A 96 10.97 -9.45 -9.86
CA ALA A 96 11.63 -10.47 -10.68
C ALA A 96 12.46 -9.86 -11.82
N GLU A 97 11.99 -8.77 -12.44
CA GLU A 97 12.75 -8.02 -13.47
C GLU A 97 14.05 -7.42 -12.92
N ARG A 98 14.08 -7.05 -11.63
CA ARG A 98 15.20 -6.31 -11.02
C ARG A 98 16.11 -7.16 -10.15
N THR A 99 15.79 -8.44 -9.99
CA THR A 99 16.63 -9.35 -9.23
C THR A 99 17.63 -10.00 -10.18
N ASP A 100 18.91 -9.70 -10.01
CA ASP A 100 19.98 -10.32 -10.80
C ASP A 100 19.97 -11.84 -10.61
N ARG A 101 20.09 -12.60 -11.70
CA ARG A 101 20.23 -14.06 -11.62
C ARG A 101 21.65 -14.42 -11.23
N PHE A 102 21.79 -15.46 -10.43
CA PHE A 102 23.09 -15.93 -9.96
C PHE A 102 24.07 -16.24 -11.10
N GLU A 103 23.59 -16.87 -12.18
CA GLU A 103 24.40 -17.16 -13.36
C GLU A 103 24.92 -15.89 -14.05
N ASP A 104 24.09 -14.84 -14.12
CA ASP A 104 24.44 -13.58 -14.80
C ASP A 104 25.50 -12.80 -14.00
N ILE A 105 25.40 -12.82 -12.66
CA ILE A 105 26.40 -12.21 -11.78
C ILE A 105 27.75 -12.94 -11.88
N GLN A 106 27.75 -14.27 -12.01
CA GLN A 106 28.99 -15.03 -12.19
C GLN A 106 29.74 -14.66 -13.46
N VAL A 107 29.02 -14.37 -14.55
CA VAL A 107 29.61 -14.00 -15.83
C VAL A 107 30.09 -12.55 -15.83
N GLN A 108 29.30 -11.62 -15.27
CA GLN A 108 29.61 -10.19 -15.35
C GLN A 108 30.54 -9.68 -14.24
N ASP A 109 30.41 -10.18 -13.02
CA ASP A 109 31.21 -9.76 -11.87
C ASP A 109 31.51 -10.94 -10.92
N PRO A 110 32.45 -11.83 -11.31
CA PRO A 110 32.79 -13.03 -10.54
C PRO A 110 33.45 -12.75 -9.19
N VAL A 111 33.77 -11.48 -8.88
CA VAL A 111 34.28 -11.05 -7.57
C VAL A 111 33.12 -10.78 -6.62
N ARG A 112 32.00 -10.20 -7.11
CA ARG A 112 30.76 -9.98 -6.33
C ARG A 112 30.17 -11.27 -5.78
N VAL A 113 30.34 -12.40 -6.46
CA VAL A 113 29.82 -13.73 -6.06
C VAL A 113 30.53 -14.32 -4.83
N ARG A 114 31.67 -13.77 -4.42
CA ARG A 114 32.58 -14.39 -3.42
C ARG A 114 32.42 -13.86 -1.99
N VAL A 115 31.37 -13.10 -1.70
CA VAL A 115 31.04 -12.56 -0.35
C VAL A 115 29.70 -13.12 0.08
#